data_AF-A0A7S2L7Q8-F1
#
_entry.id   AF-A0A7S2L7Q8-F1
#
_cell.length_a   1.000
_cell.length_b   1.000
_cell.length_c   1.000
_cell.angle_alpha   90.00
_cell.angle_beta   90.00
_cell.angle_gamma   90.00
#
_symmetry.space_group_name_H-M   'P 1'
#
loop_
_entity.id
_entity.type
_entity.pdbx_description
1 polymer ?
#
loop_
_entity_poly.entity_id
_entity_poly.type
_entity_poly.pdbx_seq_one_letter_code
_entity_poly.pdbx_strand_id
1 'polypeptide(L)'
;VEVMLAPSFDLIDTYEDHSRKAKKDRNKDELVRIVASDKGVTVPTMNGHIKADLDVYHDVARGMGSSACCKLQFISLYDDAADHDNNKRKKTSVERTFRWYHKTTTSKRCLGDKIECWGAVIGGNDVDQRKTCIERILTNKEEA
;
A
#
# COMPACT_ATOMS: atom_id res chain seq x y z
N VAL A 1 -21.19 -13.62 6.06
CA VAL A 1 -20.34 -13.14 4.95
C VAL A 1 -19.17 -12.41 5.56
N GLU A 2 -17.96 -12.89 5.32
CA GLU A 2 -16.73 -12.19 5.71
C GLU A 2 -16.29 -11.34 4.52
N VAL A 3 -16.05 -10.05 4.75
CA VAL A 3 -15.62 -9.10 3.72
C VAL A 3 -14.24 -8.59 4.13
N MET A 4 -13.27 -8.76 3.24
CA MET A 4 -11.91 -8.25 3.41
C MET A 4 -11.73 -6.98 2.57
N LEU A 5 -11.35 -5.88 3.22
CA LEU A 5 -10.91 -4.68 2.53
C LEU A 5 -9.42 -4.81 2.19
N ALA A 6 -9.13 -5.09 0.92
CA ALA A 6 -7.79 -5.04 0.37
C ALA A 6 -7.70 -3.82 -0.56
N PRO A 7 -6.77 -2.89 -0.34
CA PRO A 7 -6.58 -1.81 -1.28
C PRO A 7 -5.96 -2.41 -2.54
N SER A 8 -6.74 -2.51 -3.62
CA SER A 8 -6.21 -2.93 -4.92
C SER A 8 -5.44 -1.77 -5.51
N PHE A 9 -4.12 -1.79 -5.36
CA PHE A 9 -3.23 -0.98 -6.18
C PHE A 9 -2.95 -1.81 -7.42
N ASP A 10 -3.83 -1.72 -8.42
CA ASP A 10 -3.35 -1.95 -9.77
C ASP A 10 -2.30 -0.86 -9.98
N LEU A 11 -1.03 -1.21 -9.77
CA LEU A 11 0.06 -0.53 -10.44
C LEU A 11 -0.25 -0.75 -11.92
N ILE A 12 -1.03 0.16 -12.49
CA ILE A 12 -1.10 0.30 -13.94
C ILE A 12 0.30 0.78 -14.30
N ASP A 13 1.22 -0.18 -14.41
CA ASP A 13 2.40 -0.05 -15.23
C ASP A 13 1.86 0.22 -16.62
N THR A 14 1.70 1.50 -16.95
CA THR A 14 1.80 1.91 -18.34
C THR A 14 3.26 1.69 -18.72
N TYR A 15 3.62 0.43 -18.91
CA TYR A 15 4.81 -0.01 -19.61
C TYR A 15 4.59 0.33 -21.09
N GLU A 16 4.49 1.62 -21.41
CA GLU A 16 4.98 2.08 -22.71
C GLU A 16 6.50 2.10 -22.60
N ASP A 17 7.05 0.93 -22.86
CA ASP A 17 8.18 0.73 -23.76
C ASP A 17 8.96 2.01 -24.08
N HIS A 18 9.78 2.45 -23.13
CA HIS A 18 10.89 3.35 -23.42
C HIS A 18 12.04 2.54 -24.03
N SER A 19 11.73 1.87 -25.14
CA SER A 19 12.49 2.08 -26.36
C SER A 19 12.97 3.54 -26.40
N ARG A 20 14.27 3.67 -26.55
CA ARG A 20 14.98 4.94 -26.67
C ARG A 20 14.28 5.83 -27.69
N LYS A 21 13.51 6.85 -27.23
CA LYS A 21 13.12 8.12 -27.90
C LYS A 21 11.67 8.52 -27.54
N ALA A 22 11.49 9.16 -26.39
CA ALA A 22 10.40 10.11 -26.21
C ALA A 22 11.00 11.43 -25.70
N LYS A 23 11.80 12.06 -26.57
CA LYS A 23 12.16 13.47 -26.45
C LYS A 23 11.00 14.27 -27.04
N LYS A 24 10.58 15.31 -26.30
CA LYS A 24 9.73 16.41 -26.75
C LYS A 24 8.34 16.00 -27.22
N ASP A 25 7.38 16.02 -26.31
CA ASP A 25 6.17 16.83 -26.52
C ASP A 25 5.55 17.16 -25.15
N ARG A 26 5.59 18.45 -24.82
CA ARG A 26 4.94 19.04 -23.65
C ARG A 26 3.50 19.37 -24.07
N ASN A 27 2.54 18.48 -23.83
CA ASN A 27 1.08 18.75 -23.70
C ASN A 27 0.22 17.49 -23.96
N LYS A 28 0.41 16.43 -23.18
CA LYS A 28 -0.58 15.37 -23.04
C LYS A 28 -0.61 14.98 -21.58
N ASP A 29 -1.81 15.00 -21.02
CA ASP A 29 -2.21 14.51 -19.71
C ASP A 29 -1.07 13.86 -18.93
N GLU A 30 -0.58 14.59 -17.92
CA GLU A 30 0.40 14.09 -16.96
C GLU A 30 -0.12 12.74 -16.46
N LEU A 31 0.45 11.65 -16.98
CA LEU A 31 0.25 10.30 -16.46
C LEU A 31 0.72 10.37 -15.01
N VAL A 32 -0.24 10.63 -14.11
CA VAL A 32 -0.01 10.69 -12.67
C VAL A 32 0.41 9.28 -12.29
N ARG A 33 1.72 9.07 -12.24
CA ARG A 33 2.29 7.81 -11.80
C ARG A 33 1.67 7.48 -10.45
N ILE A 34 1.20 6.24 -10.29
CA ILE A 34 0.82 5.73 -8.98
C ILE A 34 2.10 5.66 -8.16
N VAL A 35 2.34 6.69 -7.35
CA VAL A 35 3.54 6.81 -6.54
C VAL A 35 3.20 6.48 -5.10
N ALA A 36 3.76 5.37 -4.60
CA ALA A 36 3.93 5.16 -3.19
C ALA A 36 5.08 6.04 -2.68
N SER A 37 4.81 6.81 -1.63
CA SER A 37 5.77 7.68 -0.96
C SER A 37 5.67 7.46 0.54
N ASP A 38 6.58 8.04 1.34
CA ASP A 38 6.46 7.94 2.80
C ASP A 38 5.18 8.59 3.36
N LYS A 39 4.54 9.47 2.57
CA LYS A 39 3.32 10.20 2.94
C LYS A 39 2.03 9.44 2.57
N GLY A 40 2.12 8.28 1.94
CA GLY A 40 0.96 7.53 1.46
C GLY A 40 1.09 7.12 -0.01
N VAL A 41 -0.03 6.68 -0.55
CA VAL A 41 -0.16 6.14 -1.92
C VAL A 41 -1.15 6.97 -2.72
N THR A 42 -1.03 6.91 -4.03
CA THR A 42 -2.02 7.50 -4.93
C THR A 42 -2.98 6.41 -5.39
N VAL A 43 -4.28 6.63 -5.26
CA VAL A 43 -5.33 5.67 -5.60
C VAL A 43 -6.13 6.20 -6.78
N PRO A 44 -6.28 5.44 -7.87
CA PRO A 44 -7.17 5.82 -8.96
C PRO A 44 -8.63 5.68 -8.53
N THR A 45 -9.47 6.65 -8.90
CA THR A 45 -10.91 6.66 -8.65
C THR A 45 -11.66 7.08 -9.91
N MET A 46 -12.99 6.93 -9.92
CA MET A 46 -13.83 7.43 -11.02
C MET A 46 -13.71 8.94 -11.24
N ASN A 47 -13.27 9.71 -10.23
CA ASN A 47 -13.12 11.15 -10.28
C ASN A 47 -11.65 11.60 -10.44
N GLY A 48 -10.76 10.69 -10.84
CA GLY A 48 -9.33 10.95 -10.96
C GLY A 48 -8.53 10.34 -9.80
N HIS A 49 -7.33 10.86 -9.56
CA HIS A 49 -6.41 10.30 -8.57
C HIS A 49 -6.59 10.99 -7.22
N ILE A 50 -6.72 10.18 -6.15
CA ILE A 50 -6.68 10.68 -4.78
C ILE A 50 -5.37 10.27 -4.12
N LYS A 51 -4.84 11.12 -3.24
CA LYS A 51 -3.74 10.73 -2.37
C LYS A 51 -4.32 10.18 -1.08
N ALA A 52 -4.15 8.89 -0.85
CA ALA A 52 -4.52 8.23 0.39
C ALA A 52 -3.28 8.13 1.29
N ASP A 53 -3.27 8.92 2.36
CA ASP A 53 -2.38 8.67 3.48
C ASP A 53 -3.02 7.64 4.44
N LEU A 54 -2.31 7.39 5.54
CA LEU A 54 -2.75 6.40 6.52
C LEU A 54 -4.07 6.81 7.20
N ASP A 55 -4.27 8.10 7.44
CA ASP A 55 -5.42 8.63 8.16
C ASP A 55 -6.68 8.53 7.30
N VAL A 56 -6.59 8.97 6.04
CA VAL A 56 -7.67 8.81 5.05
C VAL A 56 -8.06 7.33 4.92
N TYR A 57 -7.07 6.45 4.86
CA TYR A 57 -7.33 5.01 4.74
C TYR A 57 -8.01 4.43 5.99
N HIS A 58 -7.60 4.87 7.19
CA HIS A 58 -8.24 4.48 8.46
C HIS A 58 -9.65 5.02 8.61
N ASP A 59 -9.92 6.25 8.14
CA ASP A 59 -11.27 6.84 8.16
C ASP A 59 -12.24 6.01 7.31
N VAL A 60 -11.81 5.56 6.13
CA VAL A 60 -12.60 4.65 5.28
C VAL A 60 -12.87 3.33 6.00
N ALA A 61 -11.84 2.70 6.57
CA ALA A 61 -12.00 1.44 7.31
C ALA A 61 -12.96 1.59 8.51
N ARG A 62 -12.87 2.70 9.25
CA ARG A 62 -13.80 3.02 10.35
C ARG A 62 -15.22 3.25 9.87
N GLY A 63 -15.41 4.01 8.79
CA GLY A 63 -16.73 4.22 8.18
C GLY A 63 -17.41 2.90 7.82
N MET A 64 -16.67 1.99 7.18
CA MET A 64 -17.17 0.66 6.84
C MET A 64 -17.43 -0.21 8.08
N GLY A 65 -16.50 -0.22 9.04
CA GLY A 65 -16.60 -1.04 10.26
C GLY A 65 -17.72 -0.59 11.20
N SER A 66 -18.01 0.71 11.27
CA SER A 66 -19.11 1.26 12.09
C SER A 66 -20.50 0.84 11.59
N SER A 67 -20.63 0.60 10.29
CA SER A 67 -21.87 0.16 9.65
C SER A 67 -22.00 -1.36 9.55
N ALA A 68 -20.92 -2.10 9.83
CA ALA A 68 -20.88 -3.54 9.68
C ALA A 68 -21.56 -4.25 10.87
N CYS A 69 -22.49 -5.15 10.56
CA CYS A 69 -23.02 -6.09 11.54
C CYS A 69 -22.00 -7.18 11.94
N CYS A 70 -20.92 -7.32 11.16
CA CYS A 70 -19.85 -8.29 11.33
C CYS A 70 -18.48 -7.61 11.53
N LYS A 71 -17.49 -8.42 11.94
CA LYS A 71 -16.09 -7.99 12.08
C LYS A 71 -15.56 -7.61 10.69
N LEU A 72 -14.98 -6.42 10.56
CA LEU A 72 -14.31 -5.98 9.35
C LEU A 72 -12.86 -6.46 9.38
N GLN A 73 -12.44 -7.19 8.34
CA GLN A 73 -11.04 -7.49 8.11
C GLN A 73 -10.49 -6.50 7.07
N PHE A 74 -9.32 -5.93 7.31
CA PHE A 74 -8.68 -5.03 6.35
C PHE A 74 -7.18 -5.27 6.27
N ILE A 75 -6.61 -5.05 5.10
CA ILE A 75 -5.16 -5.05 4.88
C ILE A 75 -4.67 -3.62 5.08
N SER A 76 -3.60 -3.43 5.86
CA SER A 76 -2.96 -2.12 6.02
C SER A 76 -2.46 -1.58 4.67
N LEU A 77 -2.21 -0.28 4.61
CA LEU A 77 -1.58 0.33 3.44
C LEU A 77 -0.26 -0.39 3.13
N TYR A 78 -0.02 -0.68 1.86
CA TYR A 78 1.20 -1.35 1.41
C TYR A 78 1.72 -0.74 0.12
N ASP A 79 3.01 -0.94 -0.11
CA ASP A 79 3.74 -0.45 -1.26
C ASP A 79 4.27 -1.67 -2.01
N ASP A 80 3.62 -2.09 -3.10
CA ASP A 80 4.10 -3.20 -3.91
C ASP A 80 5.16 -2.76 -4.92
N ALA A 81 6.29 -3.46 -4.94
CA ALA A 81 7.36 -3.21 -5.89
C ALA A 81 7.28 -4.26 -6.99
N ALA A 82 7.34 -3.82 -8.25
CA ALA A 82 7.22 -4.72 -9.39
C ALA A 82 8.41 -5.68 -9.47
N ASP A 83 8.26 -6.81 -10.16
CA ASP A 83 9.31 -7.83 -10.22
C ASP A 83 10.61 -7.34 -10.86
N HIS A 84 10.51 -6.42 -11.82
CA HIS A 84 11.63 -5.81 -12.52
C HIS A 84 12.26 -4.63 -11.76
N ASP A 85 11.71 -4.23 -10.62
CA ASP A 85 12.30 -3.18 -9.78
C ASP A 85 13.66 -3.62 -9.22
N ASN A 86 14.54 -2.65 -9.01
CA ASN A 86 15.83 -2.90 -8.37
C ASN A 86 15.70 -3.21 -6.86
N ASN A 87 16.72 -3.83 -6.28
CA ASN A 87 16.71 -4.24 -4.86
C ASN A 87 16.49 -3.07 -3.89
N LYS A 88 16.95 -1.85 -4.24
CA LYS A 88 16.72 -0.66 -3.42
C LYS A 88 15.22 -0.34 -3.34
N ARG A 89 14.51 -0.38 -4.46
CA ARG A 89 13.06 -0.12 -4.54
C ARG A 89 12.23 -1.19 -3.81
N LYS A 90 12.62 -2.47 -3.95
CA LYS A 90 12.03 -3.60 -3.21
C LYS A 90 12.20 -3.42 -1.69
N LYS A 91 13.42 -3.09 -1.24
CA LYS A 91 13.70 -2.80 0.17
C LYS A 91 12.85 -1.64 0.70
N THR A 92 12.76 -0.53 -0.03
CA THR A 92 11.93 0.62 0.35
C THR A 92 10.44 0.27 0.41
N SER A 93 9.96 -0.60 -0.49
CA SER A 93 8.59 -1.12 -0.47
C SER A 93 8.30 -1.90 0.82
N VAL A 94 9.21 -2.79 1.22
CA VAL A 94 9.12 -3.53 2.49
C VAL A 94 9.13 -2.58 3.69
N GLU A 95 10.05 -1.60 3.72
CA GLU A 95 10.17 -0.62 4.80
C GLU A 95 8.90 0.24 4.97
N ARG A 96 8.32 0.73 3.87
CA ARG A 96 7.08 1.53 3.92
C ARG A 96 5.88 0.70 4.34
N THR A 97 5.72 -0.48 3.75
CA THR A 97 4.62 -1.39 4.11
C THR A 97 4.65 -1.74 5.59
N PHE A 98 5.83 -2.10 6.11
CA PHE A 98 5.97 -2.38 7.52
C PHE A 98 5.65 -1.17 8.39
N ARG A 99 6.13 0.02 8.03
CA ARG A 99 5.86 1.27 8.79
C ARG A 99 4.37 1.57 8.87
N TRP A 100 3.63 1.42 7.77
CA TRP A 100 2.19 1.64 7.76
C TRP A 100 1.44 0.57 8.55
N TYR A 101 1.84 -0.70 8.43
CA TYR A 101 1.30 -1.78 9.24
C TYR A 101 1.54 -1.57 10.73
N HIS A 102 2.77 -1.22 11.12
CA HIS A 102 3.15 -0.95 12.51
C HIS A 102 2.33 0.21 13.08
N LYS A 103 2.26 1.35 12.37
CA LYS A 103 1.42 2.48 12.77
C LYS A 103 -0.04 2.09 12.90
N THR A 104 -0.56 1.30 11.97
CA THR A 104 -1.95 0.84 12.00
C THR A 104 -2.24 -0.05 13.20
N THR A 105 -1.35 -1.01 13.49
CA THR A 105 -1.53 -1.97 14.57
C THR A 105 -1.30 -1.38 15.96
N THR A 106 -0.35 -0.45 16.10
CA THR A 106 -0.15 0.32 17.34
C THR A 106 -1.28 1.31 17.57
N SER A 107 -1.85 1.87 16.50
CA SER A 107 -3.02 2.75 16.54
C SER A 107 -4.35 2.00 16.56
N LYS A 108 -4.37 0.65 16.66
CA LYS A 108 -5.63 -0.14 16.65
C LYS A 108 -6.63 0.27 17.73
N ARG A 109 -6.17 0.86 18.84
CA ARG A 109 -7.07 1.50 19.83
C ARG A 109 -8.00 2.55 19.21
N CYS A 110 -7.62 3.15 18.09
CA CYS A 110 -8.39 4.16 17.37
C CYS A 110 -9.34 3.57 16.31
N LEU A 111 -9.20 2.30 15.92
CA LEU A 111 -10.03 1.66 14.88
C LEU A 111 -11.24 0.90 15.46
N GLY A 112 -11.17 0.49 16.73
CA GLY A 112 -12.23 -0.23 17.44
C GLY A 112 -12.13 -1.75 17.32
N ASP A 113 -12.72 -2.47 18.28
CA ASP A 113 -12.54 -3.91 18.48
C ASP A 113 -13.13 -4.79 17.35
N LYS A 114 -13.98 -4.21 16.51
CA LYS A 114 -14.59 -4.88 15.35
C LYS A 114 -13.71 -4.87 14.11
N ILE A 115 -12.51 -4.26 14.15
CA ILE A 115 -11.64 -4.13 13.00
C ILE A 115 -10.35 -4.93 13.18
N GLU A 116 -10.13 -5.88 12.29
CA GLU A 116 -8.92 -6.71 12.25
C GLU A 116 -8.00 -6.29 11.10
N CYS A 117 -6.83 -5.76 11.44
CA CYS A 117 -5.78 -5.41 10.48
C CYS A 117 -4.87 -6.61 10.18
N TRP A 118 -4.64 -6.85 8.90
CA TRP A 118 -3.65 -7.76 8.32
C TRP A 118 -2.49 -6.98 7.70
N GLY A 119 -1.30 -7.56 7.72
CA GLY A 119 -0.12 -7.03 7.02
C GLY A 119 0.08 -7.74 5.69
N ALA A 120 0.40 -6.99 4.64
CA ALA A 120 0.67 -7.56 3.32
C ALA A 120 2.15 -7.96 3.19
N VAL A 121 2.41 -9.14 2.60
CA VAL A 121 3.76 -9.66 2.37
C VAL A 121 4.26 -9.22 1.01
N ILE A 122 5.29 -8.36 1.00
CA ILE A 122 5.81 -7.69 -0.19
C ILE A 122 7.30 -7.97 -0.39
N GLY A 123 7.85 -7.56 -1.53
CA GLY A 123 9.26 -7.72 -1.88
C GLY A 123 9.51 -8.06 -3.36
N GLY A 124 8.47 -8.01 -4.20
CA GLY A 124 8.55 -8.48 -5.60
C GLY A 124 8.92 -9.96 -5.67
N ASN A 125 9.77 -10.34 -6.62
CA ASN A 125 10.31 -11.69 -6.75
C ASN A 125 11.53 -12.01 -5.86
N ASP A 126 11.98 -11.08 -5.01
CA ASP A 126 13.12 -11.29 -4.12
C ASP A 126 12.66 -12.03 -2.85
N VAL A 127 13.09 -13.29 -2.72
CA VAL A 127 12.72 -14.17 -1.62
C VAL A 127 13.23 -13.64 -0.27
N ASP A 128 14.39 -13.02 -0.23
CA ASP A 128 14.97 -12.51 1.02
C ASP A 128 14.21 -11.28 1.49
N GLN A 129 13.83 -10.38 0.56
CA GLN A 129 12.94 -9.26 0.90
C GLN A 129 11.58 -9.72 1.42
N ARG A 130 11.00 -10.77 0.82
CA ARG A 130 9.74 -11.38 1.32
C ARG A 130 9.88 -11.94 2.73
N LYS A 131 10.97 -12.66 3.02
CA LYS A 131 11.27 -13.16 4.38
C LYS A 131 11.39 -12.02 5.38
N THR A 132 12.17 -10.98 5.04
CA THR A 132 12.29 -9.78 5.88
C THR A 132 10.94 -9.12 6.14
N CYS A 133 10.07 -9.04 5.12
CA CYS A 133 8.72 -8.51 5.29
C CYS A 133 7.89 -9.34 6.27
N ILE A 134 7.90 -10.68 6.13
CA ILE A 134 7.19 -11.62 7.03
C ILE A 134 7.70 -11.47 8.47
N GLU A 135 9.02 -11.53 8.68
CA GLU A 135 9.63 -11.44 10.00
C GLU A 135 9.26 -10.14 10.71
N ARG A 136 9.27 -9.02 9.99
CA ARG A 136 8.87 -7.72 10.53
C ARG A 136 7.38 -7.67 10.88
N ILE A 137 6.50 -8.19 10.02
CA ILE A 137 5.05 -8.23 10.30
C ILE A 137 4.74 -9.11 11.52
N LEU A 138 5.38 -10.28 11.63
CA LEU A 138 5.18 -11.22 12.73
C LEU A 138 5.68 -10.67 14.07
N THR A 139 6.83 -10.01 14.07
CA THR A 139 7.42 -9.45 15.29
C THR A 139 6.79 -8.11 15.68
N ASN A 140 6.28 -7.36 14.70
CA ASN A 140 5.74 -6.01 14.85
C ASN A 140 6.66 -5.05 15.62
N LYS A 141 7.99 -5.20 15.49
CA LYS A 141 9.00 -4.35 16.13
C LYS A 141 9.68 -3.47 15.09
N GLU A 142 9.72 -2.16 15.33
CA GLU A 142 10.65 -1.29 14.61
C GLU A 142 12.09 -1.64 15.00
N GLU A 143 12.99 -1.68 14.03
CA GLU A 143 14.43 -1.72 14.32
C GLU A 143 14.81 -0.38 14.99
N ALA A 144 15.52 -0.48 16.11
CA ALA A 144 15.95 0.65 16.94
C ALA A 144 16.99 1.55 16.24
#